data_AF-A0A139D3X6-F1
#
_entry.id   AF-A0A139D3X6-F1
#
_cell.length_a   1.000
_cell.length_b   1.000
_cell.length_c   1.000
_cell.angle_alpha   90.00
_cell.angle_beta   90.00
_cell.angle_gamma   90.00
#
_symmetry.space_group_name_H-M   'P 1'
#
loop_
_entity.id
_entity.type
_entity.pdbx_description
1 polymer ?
#
loop_
_entity_poly.entity_id
_entity_poly.type
_entity_poly.pdbx_seq_one_letter_code
_entity_poly.pdbx_strand_id
1 'polypeptide(L)' 'PLTTADVIAAHENAFQYFEGIPEEAVYDQDKLILYKENYGDLIYTHQFASYRHKRKFRIHMCRATDPESKGYAKYMIM' A
#
# COMPACT_ATOMS: atom_id res chain seq x y z
N PRO A 1 4.90 -12.08 -15.37
CA PRO A 1 3.87 -11.04 -15.16
C PRO A 1 3.82 -10.73 -13.67
N LEU A 2 3.97 -9.47 -13.26
CA LEU A 2 3.84 -9.13 -11.84
C LEU A 2 2.40 -9.40 -11.40
N THR A 3 2.24 -10.26 -10.40
CA THR A 3 0.95 -10.58 -9.81
C THR A 3 0.80 -9.88 -8.46
N THR A 4 -0.43 -9.66 -8.02
CA THR A 4 -0.68 -9.10 -6.68
C THR A 4 -0.12 -9.99 -5.57
N ALA A 5 0.04 -11.30 -5.81
CA ALA A 5 0.68 -12.22 -4.88
C ALA A 5 2.19 -11.92 -4.69
N ASP A 6 2.91 -11.61 -5.77
CA ASP A 6 4.33 -11.18 -5.68
C ASP A 6 4.47 -9.90 -4.86
N VAL A 7 3.57 -8.94 -5.07
CA VAL A 7 3.55 -7.69 -4.31
C VAL A 7 3.30 -7.97 -2.82
N ILE A 8 2.31 -8.81 -2.49
CA ILE A 8 2.03 -9.19 -1.10
C ILE A 8 3.23 -9.90 -0.46
N ALA A 9 3.89 -10.82 -1.17
CA ALA A 9 5.08 -11.51 -0.66
C ALA A 9 6.24 -10.54 -0.39
N ALA A 10 6.45 -9.55 -1.27
CA ALA A 10 7.43 -8.50 -1.04
C ALA A 10 7.10 -7.66 0.21
N HIS A 11 5.81 -7.37 0.45
CA HIS A 11 5.37 -6.68 1.67
C HIS A 11 5.61 -7.50 2.93
N GLU A 12 5.32 -8.81 2.91
CA GLU A 12 5.56 -9.66 4.07
C GLU A 12 7.05 -9.75 4.42
N ASN A 13 7.91 -9.85 3.40
CA ASN A 13 9.37 -9.79 3.60
C ASN A 13 9.81 -8.44 4.18
N ALA A 14 9.24 -7.33 3.71
CA ALA A 14 9.56 -6.01 4.22
C ALA A 14 9.09 -5.86 5.68
N PHE A 15 7.85 -6.26 6.00
CA PHE A 15 7.33 -6.23 7.38
C PHE A 15 8.13 -7.13 8.32
N GLN A 16 8.60 -8.28 7.83
CA GLN A 16 9.49 -9.15 8.59
C GLN A 16 10.86 -8.50 8.81
N TYR A 17 11.42 -7.81 7.80
CA TYR A 17 12.68 -7.08 7.91
C TYR A 17 12.60 -5.92 8.90
N PHE A 18 11.49 -5.18 8.91
CA PHE A 18 11.24 -4.10 9.85
C PHE A 18 10.67 -4.58 11.21
N GLU A 19 10.55 -5.91 11.39
CA GLU A 19 10.00 -6.57 12.59
C GLU A 19 8.67 -5.98 13.09
N GLY A 20 7.85 -5.50 12.16
CA GLY A 20 6.68 -4.70 12.48
C GLY A 20 5.79 -4.42 11.27
N ILE A 21 4.51 -4.16 11.55
CA ILE A 21 3.55 -3.69 10.54
C ILE A 21 3.43 -2.18 10.74
N PRO A 22 3.58 -1.36 9.68
CA PRO A 22 3.40 0.08 9.79
C PRO A 22 1.94 0.41 10.12
N GLU A 23 1.71 1.47 10.89
CA GLU A 23 0.35 1.97 11.13
C GLU A 23 -0.29 2.50 9.85
N GLU A 24 0.53 3.09 8.97
CA GLU A 24 0.14 3.63 7.69
C GLU A 24 1.23 3.35 6.63
N ALA A 25 0.81 2.77 5.51
CA ALA A 25 1.65 2.51 4.35
C ALA A 25 1.24 3.46 3.23
N VAL A 26 2.24 4.11 2.63
CA VAL A 26 2.03 5.04 1.52
C VAL A 26 2.37 4.33 0.23
N TYR A 27 1.44 4.37 -0.71
CA TYR A 27 1.60 3.80 -2.04
C TYR A 27 1.53 4.92 -3.09
N ASP A 28 2.31 4.79 -4.15
CA ASP A 28 2.08 5.57 -5.36
C ASP A 28 0.75 5.16 -6.01
N GLN A 29 0.17 5.99 -6.90
CA GLN A 29 -1.03 5.66 -7.68
C GLN A 29 -0.73 4.60 -8.77
N ASP A 30 -0.07 3.52 -8.39
CA ASP A 30 0.25 2.41 -9.26
C ASP A 30 -0.94 1.44 -9.38
N LYS A 31 -1.18 0.98 -10.60
CA LYS A 31 -2.29 0.09 -10.95
C LYS A 31 -2.19 -1.31 -10.32
N LEU A 32 -1.04 -1.66 -9.73
CA LEU A 32 -0.84 -2.94 -9.05
C LEU A 32 -1.59 -3.03 -7.71
N ILE A 33 -1.76 -1.90 -7.03
CA ILE A 33 -2.43 -1.81 -5.72
C ILE A 33 -3.89 -1.38 -5.90
N LEU A 34 -4.12 -0.39 -6.77
CA LEU A 34 -5.42 0.22 -7.01
C LEU A 34 -5.99 -0.26 -8.34
N TYR A 35 -7.14 -0.94 -8.30
CA TYR A 35 -7.83 -1.35 -9.52
C TYR A 35 -8.52 -0.15 -10.19
N LYS A 36 -9.20 0.68 -9.39
CA LYS A 36 -9.90 1.87 -9.89
C LYS A 36 -10.12 2.87 -8.77
N GLU A 37 -10.04 4.16 -9.07
CA GLU A 37 -10.58 5.21 -8.19
C GLU A 37 -11.95 5.61 -8.73
N ASN A 38 -12.96 5.67 -7.86
CA ASN A 38 -14.30 6.11 -8.23
C ASN A 38 -14.76 7.24 -7.30
N TYR A 39 -14.69 8.49 -7.77
CA TYR A 39 -15.13 9.68 -7.02
C TYR A 39 -14.53 9.80 -5.60
N GLY A 40 -13.26 9.43 -5.43
CA GLY A 40 -12.56 9.42 -4.14
C GLY A 40 -12.64 8.11 -3.36
N ASP A 41 -13.40 7.13 -3.85
CA ASP A 41 -13.43 5.77 -3.32
C ASP A 41 -12.36 4.92 -4.01
N LEU A 42 -11.40 4.43 -3.21
CA LEU A 42 -10.29 3.61 -3.70
C LEU A 42 -10.73 2.15 -3.79
N ILE A 43 -10.93 1.67 -5.02
CA ILE A 43 -11.28 0.27 -5.30
C ILE A 43 -9.99 -0.53 -5.42
N TYR A 44 -9.65 -1.25 -4.36
CA TYR A 44 -8.53 -2.17 -4.32
C TYR A 44 -8.84 -3.48 -5.03
N THR A 45 -7.79 -4.19 -5.45
CA THR A 45 -7.95 -5.57 -5.92
C THR A 45 -8.43 -6.47 -4.77
N HIS A 46 -9.20 -7.53 -5.09
CA HIS A 46 -9.76 -8.44 -4.08
C HIS A 46 -8.69 -9.00 -3.12
N GLN A 47 -7.53 -9.36 -3.67
CA GLN A 47 -6.40 -9.88 -2.89
C GLN A 47 -5.84 -8.82 -1.93
N PHE A 48 -5.68 -7.57 -2.39
CA PHE A 48 -5.16 -6.49 -1.57
C PHE A 48 -6.16 -6.00 -0.51
N ALA A 49 -7.46 -5.97 -0.84
CA ALA A 49 -8.51 -5.67 0.13
C ALA A 49 -8.53 -6.68 1.29
N SER A 50 -8.41 -7.98 0.98
CA SER A 50 -8.33 -9.05 1.99
C SER A 50 -7.05 -8.95 2.83
N TYR A 51 -5.93 -8.62 2.18
CA TYR A 51 -4.64 -8.39 2.85
C TYR A 51 -4.71 -7.23 3.85
N ARG A 52 -5.23 -6.07 3.42
CA ARG A 52 -5.47 -4.89 4.27
C ARG A 52 -6.34 -5.25 5.47
N HIS A 53 -7.44 -5.98 5.25
CA HIS A 53 -8.36 -6.37 6.32
C HIS A 53 -7.68 -7.29 7.36
N LYS A 54 -6.81 -8.20 6.91
CA LYS A 54 -6.05 -9.08 7.82
C LYS A 54 -5.02 -8.32 8.66
N ARG A 55 -4.27 -7.41 8.02
CA ARG A 55 -3.13 -6.72 8.63
C ARG A 55 -3.52 -5.44 9.37
N LYS A 56 -4.73 -4.90 9.14
CA LYS A 56 -5.33 -3.74 9.82
C LYS A 56 -4.49 -2.45 9.77
N PHE A 57 -3.74 -2.22 8.70
CA PHE A 57 -2.99 -0.98 8.50
C PHE A 57 -3.78 0.02 7.63
N ARG A 58 -3.43 1.30 7.74
CA ARG A 58 -3.97 2.37 6.88
C ARG A 58 -3.17 2.44 5.58
N ILE A 59 -3.88 2.74 4.49
CA ILE A 59 -3.28 2.94 3.18
C ILE A 59 -3.47 4.40 2.83
N HIS A 60 -2.37 5.06 2.49
CA HIS A 60 -2.35 6.43 2.01
C HIS A 60 -1.89 6.41 0.55
N MET A 61 -2.72 6.91 -0.36
CA MET A 61 -2.34 7.04 -1.77
C MET A 61 -1.67 8.38 -1.99
N CYS A 62 -0.39 8.38 -2.35
CA CYS A 62 0.32 9.58 -2.75
C CYS A 62 -0.30 10.12 -4.04
N ARG A 63 -0.94 11.29 -3.95
CA ARG A 63 -1.36 12.04 -5.14
C ARG A 63 -0.13 12.73 -5.71
N ALA A 64 -0.02 12.82 -7.03
CA ALA A 64 1.08 13.51 -7.71
C ALA A 64 1.32 14.97 -7.24
N THR A 65 0.33 15.58 -6.59
CA THR A 65 0.39 16.94 -6.03
C THR A 65 0.98 17.01 -4.61
N ASP A 66 1.22 15.87 -3.94
CA ASP A 66 1.70 15.80 -2.55
C ASP A 66 3.18 15.34 -2.47
N PRO A 67 4.15 16.26 -2.58
CA PRO A 67 5.57 15.94 -2.45
C PRO A 67 6.01 15.68 -1.01
N GLU A 68 5.19 16.03 -0.01
CA GLU A 68 5.59 15.99 1.40
C GLU A 68 5.67 14.55 1.94
N SER A 69 4.79 13.65 1.51
CA SER A 69 4.73 12.26 2.01
C SER A 69 5.87 11.36 1.54
N LYS A 70 6.77 11.82 0.65
CA LYS A 70 7.84 10.98 0.05
C LYS A 70 9.00 10.61 0.99
N GLY A 71 9.03 11.05 2.25
CA GLY A 71 10.19 10.81 3.11
C GLY A 71 10.01 10.98 4.61
N TYR A 72 8.78 11.04 5.13
CA TYR A 72 8.59 11.13 6.59
C TYR A 72 8.77 9.76 7.24
N ALA A 73 9.71 9.67 8.19
CA ALA A 73 10.09 8.46 8.93
C ALA A 73 8.94 7.72 9.67
N LYS A 74 7.73 8.27 9.64
CA LYS A 74 6.51 7.72 10.22
C LYS A 74 5.76 6.79 9.26
N TYR A 75 6.06 6.88 7.97
CA TYR A 75 5.36 6.15 6.92
C TYR A 75 6.33 5.22 6.21
N MET A 76 5.88 3.99 5.97
CA MET A 76 6.60 3.07 5.11
C MET A 76 6.17 3.34 3.67
N ILE A 77 7.10 3.87 2.86
CA ILE A 77 6.88 4.15 1.44
C ILE A 77 7.21 2.88 0.67
N MET A 78 6.23 2.32 -0.03
CA MET A 78 6.36 1.10 -0.83
C MET A 78 5.99 1.34 -2.29
#